data_AF-A0A496WEA4-F1
#
_entry.id   AF-A0A496WEA4-F1
#
_cell.length_a   1.000
_cell.length_b   1.000
_cell.length_c   1.000
_cell.angle_alpha   90.00
_cell.angle_beta   90.00
_cell.angle_gamma   90.00
#
_symmetry.space_group_name_H-M   'P 1'
#
loop_
_entity.id
_entity.type
_entity.pdbx_description
1 polymer ?
#
loop_
_entity_poly.entity_id
_entity_poly.type
_entity_poly.pdbx_seq_one_letter_code
_entity_poly.pdbx_strand_id
1 'polypeptide(L)'
;MNLLTLLKISLIAFLSIVFSACGGGGGGEESKDLPPPPKIAGIWSGTWEGIDSVFGPAAGAWEARISQQENEVKGPMIFGGDIDCAEGSMTGTADGETEVVSGQVFRVPCPASDWIFTAFNQEENSAGGTWEKAGLSRGSFEGQRIATFTGPHISYVYPPGGRAGAWLTIVGERLKMDPAIDSLMLGENGTSLVPVTISDSLITLRLPGNITTPEQLFLTTADGEALSPRYHNTEVTHPNTGFSQDIPLQALNPLPTGLAVSVNGRRTFVANRGDGTVSMINTEM
;
A
#
# COMPACT_ATOMS: atom_id res chain seq x y z
N MET A 1 -9.15 -70.76 -59.30
CA MET A 1 -7.89 -71.48 -59.60
C MET A 1 -7.30 -71.87 -58.26
N ASN A 2 -7.62 -73.07 -57.79
CA ASN A 2 -7.19 -73.64 -56.51
C ASN A 2 -5.98 -74.53 -56.76
N LEU A 3 -4.91 -74.36 -55.97
CA LEU A 3 -3.81 -75.29 -55.65
C LEU A 3 -2.68 -74.41 -55.04
N LEU A 4 -1.97 -74.63 -53.93
CA LEU A 4 -1.58 -75.79 -53.09
C LEU A 4 -1.27 -75.24 -51.67
N THR A 5 -1.84 -75.76 -50.58
CA THR A 5 -1.24 -76.72 -49.61
C THR A 5 0.20 -76.47 -49.14
N LEU A 6 0.37 -76.38 -47.79
CA LEU A 6 1.27 -77.14 -46.88
C LEU A 6 1.71 -76.24 -45.69
N LEU A 7 1.17 -76.38 -44.47
CA LEU A 7 1.43 -77.36 -43.39
C LEU A 7 2.67 -77.06 -42.51
N LYS A 8 2.43 -77.05 -41.18
CA LYS A 8 3.35 -77.08 -39.99
C LYS A 8 3.69 -75.71 -39.39
N ILE A 9 3.05 -75.30 -38.28
CA ILE A 9 3.21 -75.72 -36.85
C ILE A 9 4.52 -75.22 -36.22
N SER A 10 4.38 -74.19 -35.37
CA SER A 10 5.05 -73.93 -34.08
C SER A 10 4.92 -72.42 -33.80
N LEU A 11 4.66 -71.89 -32.61
CA LEU A 11 4.36 -72.40 -31.27
C LEU A 11 4.03 -71.12 -30.45
N ILE A 12 2.92 -71.13 -29.68
CA ILE A 12 2.72 -70.50 -28.35
C ILE A 12 3.16 -69.02 -28.18
N ALA A 13 2.27 -68.05 -27.99
CA ALA A 13 1.71 -67.52 -26.71
C ALA A 13 1.37 -66.03 -26.97
N PHE A 14 0.46 -65.29 -26.33
CA PHE A 14 -0.19 -65.39 -25.03
C PHE A 14 -1.47 -64.52 -25.10
N LEU A 15 -2.61 -65.12 -24.78
CA LEU A 15 -3.81 -64.60 -24.11
C LEU A 15 -4.15 -63.09 -24.19
N SER A 16 -5.07 -62.71 -25.08
CA SER A 16 -5.83 -61.45 -25.02
C SER A 16 -7.23 -61.74 -24.48
N ILE A 17 -7.59 -61.15 -23.34
CA ILE A 17 -8.96 -61.14 -22.84
C ILE A 17 -9.72 -60.00 -23.52
N VAL A 18 -10.80 -60.39 -24.19
CA VAL A 18 -11.86 -59.56 -24.76
C VAL A 18 -12.91 -59.28 -23.67
N PHE A 19 -13.54 -58.10 -23.68
CA PHE A 19 -15.01 -57.89 -23.66
C PHE A 19 -15.32 -56.38 -23.49
N SER A 20 -15.77 -55.73 -24.56
CA SER A 20 -17.15 -55.22 -24.80
C SER A 20 -17.53 -54.01 -23.94
N ALA A 21 -17.47 -52.79 -24.45
CA ALA A 21 -18.46 -52.14 -25.32
C ALA A 21 -19.86 -51.96 -24.70
N CYS A 22 -20.19 -50.73 -24.24
CA CYS A 22 -21.41 -50.02 -24.66
C CYS A 22 -21.49 -48.60 -24.05
N GLY A 23 -21.68 -47.59 -24.91
CA GLY A 23 -22.67 -46.52 -24.73
C GLY A 23 -22.44 -45.42 -23.69
N GLY A 24 -22.40 -44.16 -24.16
CA GLY A 24 -22.74 -42.99 -23.35
C GLY A 24 -21.93 -41.76 -23.68
N GLY A 25 -22.40 -40.97 -24.64
CA GLY A 25 -21.89 -39.62 -24.86
C GLY A 25 -22.08 -38.75 -23.62
N GLY A 26 -21.01 -38.10 -23.21
CA GLY A 26 -21.00 -37.06 -22.19
C GLY A 26 -19.75 -36.25 -22.45
N GLY A 27 -19.87 -35.24 -23.33
CA GLY A 27 -18.89 -34.17 -23.40
C GLY A 27 -18.94 -33.47 -22.05
N GLY A 28 -18.07 -33.89 -21.13
CA GLY A 28 -17.71 -33.06 -20.00
C GLY A 28 -17.03 -31.84 -20.59
N GLU A 29 -17.74 -30.72 -20.66
CA GLU A 29 -17.09 -29.45 -20.46
C GLU A 29 -16.32 -29.61 -19.14
N GLU A 30 -15.00 -29.73 -19.23
CA GLU A 30 -14.14 -29.41 -18.10
C GLU A 30 -14.62 -28.05 -17.62
N SER A 31 -15.23 -28.00 -16.43
CA SER A 31 -15.37 -26.75 -15.72
C SER A 31 -13.95 -26.23 -15.59
N LYS A 32 -13.60 -25.23 -16.41
CA LYS A 32 -12.40 -24.45 -16.18
C LYS A 32 -12.63 -23.81 -14.83
N ASP A 33 -12.07 -24.42 -13.79
CA ASP A 33 -11.99 -23.81 -12.48
C ASP A 33 -11.36 -22.44 -12.71
N LEU A 34 -12.16 -21.39 -12.48
CA LEU A 34 -11.67 -20.03 -12.60
C LEU A 34 -10.48 -19.88 -11.67
N PRO A 35 -9.37 -19.26 -12.14
CA PRO A 35 -8.22 -19.00 -11.28
C PRO A 35 -8.69 -18.27 -10.00
N PRO A 36 -8.15 -18.64 -8.82
CA PRO A 36 -8.55 -18.02 -7.57
C PRO A 36 -8.22 -16.52 -7.59
N PRO A 37 -9.05 -15.66 -6.97
CA PRO A 37 -8.81 -14.22 -6.98
C PRO A 37 -7.51 -13.86 -6.25
N PRO A 38 -6.84 -12.75 -6.65
CA PRO A 38 -5.69 -12.20 -5.94
C PRO A 38 -6.00 -11.98 -4.45
N LYS A 39 -5.11 -12.42 -3.57
CA LYS A 39 -5.28 -12.29 -2.11
C LYS A 39 -4.70 -10.96 -1.62
N ILE A 40 -5.59 -10.00 -1.36
CA ILE A 40 -5.18 -8.64 -0.98
C ILE A 40 -5.55 -8.25 0.45
N ALA A 41 -6.26 -9.12 1.18
CA ALA A 41 -6.71 -8.81 2.53
C ALA A 41 -5.56 -8.43 3.46
N GLY A 42 -5.75 -7.34 4.22
CA GLY A 42 -4.75 -6.84 5.18
C GLY A 42 -4.76 -5.32 5.28
N ILE A 43 -3.68 -4.80 5.85
CA ILE A 43 -3.46 -3.37 6.03
C ILE A 43 -2.39 -2.92 5.03
N TRP A 44 -2.71 -1.91 4.25
CA TRP A 44 -1.88 -1.37 3.19
C TRP A 44 -1.56 0.09 3.47
N SER A 45 -0.34 0.51 3.13
CA SER A 45 0.08 1.91 3.20
C SER A 45 0.86 2.26 1.94
N GLY A 46 0.77 3.52 1.51
CA GLY A 46 1.38 3.94 0.27
C GLY A 46 1.37 5.44 0.03
N THR A 47 1.79 5.82 -1.16
CA THR A 47 1.80 7.19 -1.67
C THR A 47 0.87 7.32 -2.85
N TRP A 48 0.40 8.53 -3.08
CA TRP A 48 -0.34 8.87 -4.29
C TRP A 48 0.13 10.23 -4.80
N GLU A 49 0.06 10.38 -6.10
CA GLU A 49 0.23 11.65 -6.78
C GLU A 49 -0.84 11.81 -7.85
N GLY A 50 -1.06 13.03 -8.28
CA GLY A 50 -1.95 13.30 -9.40
C GLY A 50 -2.02 14.78 -9.72
N ILE A 51 -2.93 15.11 -10.62
CA ILE A 51 -3.21 16.46 -11.04
C ILE A 51 -4.71 16.70 -10.94
N ASP A 52 -5.05 17.78 -10.25
CA ASP A 52 -6.37 18.36 -10.26
C ASP A 52 -6.45 19.43 -11.34
N SER A 53 -7.51 19.38 -12.15
CA SER A 53 -7.72 20.31 -13.26
C SER A 53 -7.79 21.78 -12.84
N VAL A 54 -8.16 22.06 -11.58
CA VAL A 54 -8.30 23.42 -11.06
C VAL A 54 -7.10 23.81 -10.20
N PHE A 55 -6.63 22.90 -9.36
CA PHE A 55 -5.63 23.20 -8.34
C PHE A 55 -4.20 22.79 -8.68
N GLY A 56 -4.00 22.12 -9.82
CA GLY A 56 -2.68 21.67 -10.26
C GLY A 56 -2.27 20.34 -9.61
N PRO A 57 -0.97 20.02 -9.57
CA PRO A 57 -0.54 18.75 -9.04
C PRO A 57 -0.90 18.59 -7.55
N ALA A 58 -1.02 17.36 -7.08
CA ALA A 58 -1.26 17.02 -5.69
C ALA A 58 -0.56 15.70 -5.38
N ALA A 59 -0.13 15.52 -4.15
CA ALA A 59 0.47 14.28 -3.71
C ALA A 59 0.24 14.09 -2.21
N GLY A 60 0.31 12.85 -1.78
CA GLY A 60 0.02 12.49 -0.42
C GLY A 60 0.35 11.04 -0.11
N ALA A 61 -0.20 10.58 1.01
CA ALA A 61 -0.12 9.18 1.41
C ALA A 61 -1.51 8.62 1.59
N TRP A 62 -1.63 7.31 1.62
CA TRP A 62 -2.88 6.64 1.93
C TRP A 62 -2.61 5.41 2.81
N GLU A 63 -3.60 5.06 3.62
CA GLU A 63 -3.65 3.79 4.36
C GLU A 63 -5.02 3.16 4.16
N ALA A 64 -5.07 1.85 3.99
CA ALA A 64 -6.31 1.11 3.79
C ALA A 64 -6.34 -0.18 4.61
N ARG A 65 -7.49 -0.48 5.21
CA ARG A 65 -7.74 -1.77 5.87
C ARG A 65 -8.68 -2.59 4.98
N ILE A 66 -8.12 -3.43 4.13
CA ILE A 66 -8.85 -4.10 3.04
C ILE A 66 -9.32 -5.48 3.49
N SER A 67 -10.63 -5.67 3.65
CA SER A 67 -11.26 -6.98 3.81
C SER A 67 -11.60 -7.57 2.45
N GLN A 68 -11.54 -8.89 2.32
CA GLN A 68 -11.85 -9.61 1.10
C GLN A 68 -12.77 -10.80 1.38
N GLN A 69 -13.81 -10.95 0.57
CA GLN A 69 -14.67 -12.12 0.54
C GLN A 69 -14.81 -12.57 -0.92
N GLU A 70 -14.23 -13.72 -1.25
CA GLU A 70 -14.10 -14.18 -2.64
C GLU A 70 -13.45 -13.09 -3.51
N ASN A 71 -14.19 -12.57 -4.49
CA ASN A 71 -13.72 -11.53 -5.41
C ASN A 71 -14.06 -10.12 -4.89
N GLU A 72 -14.93 -9.97 -3.89
CA GLU A 72 -15.30 -8.66 -3.36
C GLU A 72 -14.26 -8.16 -2.37
N VAL A 73 -13.82 -6.91 -2.54
CA VAL A 73 -12.90 -6.23 -1.61
C VAL A 73 -13.51 -4.93 -1.12
N LYS A 74 -13.34 -4.64 0.17
CA LYS A 74 -13.85 -3.40 0.78
C LYS A 74 -13.11 -3.04 2.05
N GLY A 75 -13.14 -1.76 2.41
CA GLY A 75 -12.51 -1.32 3.64
C GLY A 75 -12.50 0.19 3.84
N PRO A 76 -12.26 0.66 5.07
CA PRO A 76 -11.97 2.06 5.30
C PRO A 76 -10.59 2.43 4.72
N MET A 77 -10.47 3.68 4.30
CA MET A 77 -9.23 4.30 3.83
C MET A 77 -9.05 5.68 4.44
N ILE A 78 -7.79 6.05 4.66
CA ILE A 78 -7.38 7.39 5.10
C ILE A 78 -6.41 7.94 4.05
N PHE A 79 -6.57 9.21 3.70
CA PHE A 79 -5.74 9.95 2.77
C PHE A 79 -5.06 11.12 3.49
N GLY A 80 -3.73 11.15 3.45
CA GLY A 80 -2.93 12.32 3.77
C GLY A 80 -2.72 13.19 2.54
N GLY A 81 -2.57 14.50 2.73
CA GLY A 81 -2.27 15.47 1.66
C GLY A 81 -3.50 16.16 1.04
N ASP A 82 -4.68 15.54 1.14
CA ASP A 82 -5.98 16.11 0.78
C ASP A 82 -6.73 16.47 2.08
N ILE A 83 -6.88 17.77 2.36
CA ILE A 83 -7.42 18.27 3.64
C ILE A 83 -8.96 18.24 3.67
N ASP A 84 -9.60 18.21 2.51
CA ASP A 84 -11.05 18.38 2.40
C ASP A 84 -11.80 17.06 2.59
N CYS A 85 -11.15 15.94 2.26
CA CYS A 85 -11.73 14.60 2.26
C CYS A 85 -10.68 13.54 2.65
N ALA A 86 -10.11 13.68 3.86
CA ALA A 86 -9.04 12.83 4.37
C ALA A 86 -9.49 11.40 4.74
N GLU A 87 -10.79 11.14 4.84
CA GLU A 87 -11.33 9.82 5.18
C GLU A 87 -12.26 9.32 4.07
N GLY A 88 -12.27 8.00 3.87
CA GLY A 88 -13.12 7.36 2.89
C GLY A 88 -13.28 5.87 3.10
N SER A 89 -13.95 5.24 2.14
CA SER A 89 -14.08 3.80 2.05
C SER A 89 -13.86 3.35 0.62
N MET A 90 -13.16 2.24 0.42
CA MET A 90 -13.07 1.60 -0.87
C MET A 90 -14.01 0.40 -0.97
N THR A 91 -14.49 0.16 -2.17
CA THR A 91 -15.06 -1.11 -2.63
C THR A 91 -14.39 -1.49 -3.93
N GLY A 92 -14.35 -2.78 -4.25
CA GLY A 92 -13.77 -3.24 -5.51
C GLY A 92 -13.94 -4.72 -5.75
N THR A 93 -13.34 -5.18 -6.84
CA THR A 93 -13.30 -6.57 -7.27
C THR A 93 -11.86 -6.99 -7.53
N ALA A 94 -11.47 -8.16 -7.00
CA ALA A 94 -10.22 -8.86 -7.33
C ALA A 94 -10.54 -9.96 -8.34
N ASP A 95 -10.15 -9.75 -9.59
CA ASP A 95 -10.42 -10.65 -10.70
C ASP A 95 -9.27 -11.67 -10.85
N GLY A 96 -9.61 -12.96 -10.74
CA GLY A 96 -8.65 -14.05 -10.89
C GLY A 96 -8.18 -14.26 -12.32
N GLU A 97 -8.98 -13.93 -13.34
CA GLU A 97 -8.60 -14.15 -14.74
C GLU A 97 -7.60 -13.11 -15.24
N THR A 98 -7.80 -11.86 -14.82
CA THR A 98 -6.96 -10.72 -15.25
C THR A 98 -5.87 -10.36 -14.25
N GLU A 99 -5.91 -10.94 -13.03
CA GLU A 99 -5.10 -10.55 -11.87
C GLU A 99 -5.20 -9.05 -11.53
N VAL A 100 -6.25 -8.39 -12.01
CA VAL A 100 -6.51 -6.97 -11.76
C VAL A 100 -7.41 -6.84 -10.55
N VAL A 101 -7.07 -5.88 -9.70
CA VAL A 101 -7.93 -5.44 -8.60
C VAL A 101 -8.34 -4.01 -8.88
N SER A 102 -9.63 -3.72 -8.92
CA SER A 102 -10.13 -2.37 -9.23
C SER A 102 -11.39 -2.05 -8.45
N GLY A 103 -11.76 -0.77 -8.41
CA GLY A 103 -12.99 -0.37 -7.73
C GLY A 103 -13.17 1.12 -7.59
N GLN A 104 -13.91 1.52 -6.56
CA GLN A 104 -14.23 2.91 -6.26
C GLN A 104 -13.83 3.27 -4.83
N VAL A 105 -13.38 4.51 -4.64
CA VAL A 105 -13.19 5.14 -3.34
C VAL A 105 -14.28 6.20 -3.15
N PHE A 106 -15.03 6.06 -2.08
CA PHE A 106 -16.07 7.00 -1.66
C PHE A 106 -15.54 7.87 -0.52
N ARG A 107 -15.64 9.19 -0.66
CA ARG A 107 -15.18 10.16 0.35
C ARG A 107 -16.23 11.26 0.47
N VAL A 108 -17.06 11.27 1.51
CA VAL A 108 -18.13 12.29 1.64
C VAL A 108 -17.52 13.59 2.18
N PRO A 109 -17.80 14.78 1.61
CA PRO A 109 -18.74 15.09 0.51
C PRO A 109 -18.14 15.12 -0.91
N CYS A 110 -16.89 14.67 -1.08
CA CYS A 110 -16.25 14.59 -2.39
C CYS A 110 -16.93 13.58 -3.34
N PRO A 111 -16.88 13.85 -4.66
CA PRO A 111 -17.20 12.84 -5.67
C PRO A 111 -16.33 11.59 -5.50
N ALA A 112 -16.91 10.43 -5.81
CA ALA A 112 -16.18 9.17 -5.82
C ALA A 112 -15.02 9.20 -6.83
N SER A 113 -13.99 8.39 -6.56
CA SER A 113 -12.83 8.21 -7.43
C SER A 113 -12.73 6.74 -7.83
N ASP A 114 -12.61 6.47 -9.12
CA ASP A 114 -12.32 5.15 -9.64
C ASP A 114 -10.82 4.86 -9.50
N TRP A 115 -10.47 3.60 -9.21
CA TRP A 115 -9.08 3.18 -9.07
C TRP A 115 -8.86 1.77 -9.63
N ILE A 116 -7.64 1.53 -10.10
CA ILE A 116 -7.22 0.24 -10.67
C ILE A 116 -5.79 -0.06 -10.20
N PHE A 117 -5.56 -1.23 -9.59
CA PHE A 117 -4.23 -1.82 -9.45
C PHE A 117 -3.82 -2.35 -10.82
N THR A 118 -3.01 -1.55 -11.53
CA THR A 118 -2.44 -1.93 -12.83
C THR A 118 -1.16 -2.76 -12.68
N ALA A 119 -0.55 -2.76 -11.49
CA ALA A 119 0.63 -3.53 -11.15
C ALA A 119 0.47 -4.09 -9.73
N PHE A 120 -0.15 -5.25 -9.59
CA PHE A 120 -0.28 -5.96 -8.32
C PHE A 120 0.71 -7.14 -8.27
N ASN A 121 1.51 -7.23 -7.21
CA ASN A 121 2.38 -8.38 -6.96
C ASN A 121 2.11 -8.94 -5.56
N GLN A 122 1.49 -10.12 -5.52
CA GLN A 122 1.12 -10.77 -4.27
C GLN A 122 2.33 -11.30 -3.48
N GLU A 123 3.40 -11.71 -4.16
CA GLU A 123 4.59 -12.28 -3.53
C GLU A 123 5.42 -11.18 -2.85
N GLU A 124 5.53 -10.02 -3.50
CA GLU A 124 6.24 -8.84 -2.98
C GLU A 124 5.37 -7.95 -2.09
N ASN A 125 4.09 -8.30 -1.93
CA ASN A 125 3.11 -7.50 -1.19
C ASN A 125 3.01 -6.05 -1.68
N SER A 126 3.21 -5.82 -2.98
CA SER A 126 3.25 -4.50 -3.60
C SER A 126 2.05 -4.29 -4.53
N ALA A 127 1.60 -3.05 -4.60
CA ALA A 127 0.51 -2.63 -5.48
C ALA A 127 0.79 -1.24 -6.03
N GLY A 128 0.64 -1.08 -7.35
CA GLY A 128 0.72 0.18 -8.06
C GLY A 128 -0.45 0.31 -9.02
N GLY A 129 -0.87 1.55 -9.27
CA GLY A 129 -2.11 1.78 -9.98
C GLY A 129 -2.34 3.19 -10.44
N THR A 130 -3.48 3.36 -11.08
CA THR A 130 -4.00 4.67 -11.49
C THR A 130 -5.34 4.93 -10.82
N TRP A 131 -5.64 6.21 -10.66
CA TRP A 131 -6.91 6.66 -10.14
C TRP A 131 -7.44 7.83 -10.97
N GLU A 132 -8.76 7.95 -11.04
CA GLU A 132 -9.46 9.02 -11.74
C GLU A 132 -10.68 9.46 -10.95
N LYS A 133 -10.98 10.77 -10.99
CA LYS A 133 -12.15 11.37 -10.35
C LYS A 133 -13.01 12.06 -11.42
N ALA A 134 -13.86 11.28 -12.08
CA ALA A 134 -14.84 11.78 -13.06
C ALA A 134 -14.26 12.78 -14.09
N GLY A 135 -13.05 12.54 -14.60
CA GLY A 135 -12.34 13.44 -15.53
C GLY A 135 -11.83 14.76 -14.95
N LEU A 136 -12.06 15.06 -13.67
CA LEU A 136 -11.62 16.30 -13.01
C LEU A 136 -10.18 16.21 -12.53
N SER A 137 -9.82 15.06 -11.97
CA SER A 137 -8.51 14.83 -11.38
C SER A 137 -8.10 13.39 -11.68
N ARG A 138 -6.79 13.17 -11.87
CA ARG A 138 -6.25 11.83 -12.15
C ARG A 138 -4.83 11.71 -11.64
N GLY A 139 -4.38 10.49 -11.45
CA GLY A 139 -3.00 10.25 -11.06
C GLY A 139 -2.65 8.78 -10.89
N SER A 140 -1.58 8.56 -10.15
CA SER A 140 -1.03 7.26 -9.81
C SER A 140 -0.96 7.08 -8.29
N PHE A 141 -0.90 5.84 -7.87
CA PHE A 141 -0.55 5.50 -6.50
C PHE A 141 0.33 4.25 -6.49
N GLU A 142 1.06 4.12 -5.40
CA GLU A 142 1.84 2.94 -5.06
C GLU A 142 1.58 2.61 -3.59
N GLY A 143 1.77 1.36 -3.21
CA GLY A 143 1.64 0.92 -1.83
C GLY A 143 2.13 -0.50 -1.60
N GLN A 144 2.20 -0.84 -0.32
CA GLN A 144 2.65 -2.13 0.16
C GLN A 144 1.75 -2.61 1.29
N ARG A 145 1.55 -3.92 1.39
CA ARG A 145 0.89 -4.52 2.55
C ARG A 145 1.84 -4.44 3.73
N ILE A 146 1.47 -3.67 4.74
CA ILE A 146 2.28 -3.42 5.94
C ILE A 146 1.92 -4.34 7.10
N ALA A 147 0.75 -4.98 7.08
CA ALA A 147 0.35 -5.95 8.11
C ALA A 147 -0.82 -6.84 7.63
N THR A 148 -0.99 -7.99 8.28
CA THR A 148 -2.24 -8.75 8.20
C THR A 148 -3.24 -8.28 9.27
N PHE A 149 -4.51 -8.68 9.18
CA PHE A 149 -5.51 -8.29 10.19
C PHE A 149 -5.28 -8.92 11.56
N THR A 150 -4.69 -10.11 11.59
CA THR A 150 -4.45 -10.87 12.82
C THR A 150 -3.08 -10.60 13.41
N GLY A 151 -2.11 -10.19 12.59
CA GLY A 151 -0.75 -9.89 13.01
C GLY A 151 -0.58 -8.52 13.68
N PRO A 152 0.66 -8.21 14.12
CA PRO A 152 1.00 -6.88 14.63
C PRO A 152 0.71 -5.80 13.60
N HIS A 153 0.45 -4.58 14.06
CA HIS A 153 0.26 -3.42 13.19
C HIS A 153 0.90 -2.18 13.79
N ILE A 154 1.90 -1.61 13.11
CA ILE A 154 2.48 -0.32 13.47
C ILE A 154 1.63 0.78 12.84
N SER A 155 0.93 1.56 13.65
CA SER A 155 0.09 2.67 13.17
C SER A 155 0.90 3.92 12.87
N TYR A 156 1.90 4.25 13.69
CA TYR A 156 2.85 5.31 13.38
C TYR A 156 4.12 5.22 14.24
N VAL A 157 5.13 5.96 13.80
CA VAL A 157 6.43 6.08 14.45
C VAL A 157 6.71 7.57 14.72
N TYR A 158 7.06 7.91 15.96
CA TYR A 158 7.34 9.28 16.37
C TYR A 158 8.69 9.40 17.10
N PRO A 159 9.53 10.39 16.75
CA PRO A 159 9.39 11.31 15.62
C PRO A 159 9.50 10.56 14.27
N PRO A 160 8.96 11.13 13.17
CA PRO A 160 9.04 10.50 11.85
C PRO A 160 10.48 10.37 11.31
N GLY A 161 11.43 11.10 11.89
CA GLY A 161 12.85 10.96 11.64
C GLY A 161 13.68 11.27 12.88
N GLY A 162 14.83 10.60 12.99
CA GLY A 162 15.78 10.77 14.07
C GLY A 162 17.16 10.23 13.69
N ARG A 163 18.21 10.97 14.05
CA ARG A 163 19.59 10.48 13.92
C ARG A 163 19.89 9.43 14.99
N ALA A 164 21.00 8.73 14.83
CA ALA A 164 21.57 7.85 15.86
C ALA A 164 21.50 8.48 17.27
N GLY A 165 21.02 7.71 18.24
CA GLY A 165 20.82 8.15 19.62
C GLY A 165 19.52 8.90 19.91
N ALA A 166 18.68 9.19 18.91
CA ALA A 166 17.34 9.73 19.13
C ALA A 166 16.42 8.68 19.79
N TRP A 167 15.46 9.16 20.58
CA TRP A 167 14.38 8.32 21.10
C TRP A 167 13.29 8.16 20.05
N LEU A 168 12.81 6.94 19.93
CA LEU A 168 11.73 6.55 19.04
C LEU A 168 10.59 5.94 19.85
N THR A 169 9.37 6.33 19.52
CA THR A 169 8.13 5.72 20.02
C THR A 169 7.37 5.14 18.84
N ILE A 170 7.10 3.85 18.90
CA ILE A 170 6.30 3.11 17.92
C ILE A 170 4.95 2.85 18.57
N VAL A 171 3.87 3.25 17.91
CA VAL A 171 2.50 3.09 18.40
C VAL A 171 1.72 2.23 17.42
N GLY A 172 0.90 1.33 17.95
CA GLY A 172 0.21 0.35 17.13
C GLY A 172 -0.78 -0.52 17.89
N GLU A 173 -1.07 -1.68 17.30
CA GLU A 173 -1.93 -2.73 17.83
C GLU A 173 -1.18 -4.07 17.77
N ARG A 174 -1.41 -4.95 18.75
CA ARG A 174 -0.85 -6.31 18.76
C ARG A 174 0.67 -6.34 18.65
N LEU A 175 1.34 -5.35 19.23
CA LEU A 175 2.80 -5.18 19.13
C LEU A 175 3.61 -6.10 20.05
N LYS A 176 2.96 -6.96 20.87
CA LYS A 176 3.52 -7.71 22.02
C LYS A 176 4.72 -8.61 21.67
N MET A 177 5.85 -8.00 21.31
CA MET A 177 7.05 -8.72 20.91
C MET A 177 7.76 -9.30 22.13
N ASP A 178 8.28 -10.51 21.99
CA ASP A 178 9.23 -11.10 22.92
C ASP A 178 10.66 -10.91 22.39
N PRO A 179 11.48 -10.05 23.01
CA PRO A 179 12.82 -9.74 22.50
C PRO A 179 13.77 -10.96 22.49
N ALA A 180 13.40 -12.10 23.08
CA ALA A 180 14.18 -13.33 23.01
C ALA A 180 14.00 -14.10 21.69
N ILE A 181 12.88 -13.94 20.99
CA ILE A 181 12.52 -14.73 19.80
C ILE A 181 12.00 -13.89 18.62
N ASP A 182 11.54 -12.68 18.90
CA ASP A 182 11.01 -11.74 17.91
C ASP A 182 12.10 -10.73 17.50
N SER A 183 11.89 -10.06 16.37
CA SER A 183 12.85 -9.07 15.84
C SER A 183 12.18 -7.73 15.57
N LEU A 184 12.92 -6.66 15.87
CA LEU A 184 12.60 -5.31 15.42
C LEU A 184 13.83 -4.75 14.71
N MET A 185 13.68 -4.39 13.44
CA MET A 185 14.77 -3.98 12.57
C MET A 185 14.42 -2.67 11.86
N LEU A 186 15.43 -1.87 11.56
CA LEU A 186 15.34 -0.76 10.61
C LEU A 186 15.85 -1.29 9.26
N GLY A 187 14.93 -1.59 8.35
CA GLY A 187 15.18 -2.38 7.15
C GLY A 187 14.96 -3.88 7.35
N GLU A 188 14.47 -4.57 6.33
CA GLU A 188 14.15 -6.02 6.36
C GLU A 188 15.37 -6.86 6.76
N ASN A 189 16.55 -6.48 6.27
CA ASN A 189 17.84 -7.08 6.61
C ASN A 189 18.82 -6.05 7.19
N GLY A 190 18.26 -4.98 7.76
CA GLY A 190 19.03 -3.82 8.20
C GLY A 190 19.46 -3.90 9.67
N THR A 191 19.37 -2.77 10.35
CA THR A 191 19.93 -2.64 11.71
C THR A 191 18.94 -3.13 12.77
N SER A 192 19.35 -4.07 13.62
CA SER A 192 18.55 -4.50 14.77
C SER A 192 18.35 -3.36 15.77
N LEU A 193 17.10 -3.14 16.16
CA LEU A 193 16.70 -2.15 17.14
C LEU A 193 16.37 -2.85 18.46
N VAL A 194 16.85 -2.28 19.57
CA VAL A 194 16.66 -2.86 20.91
C VAL A 194 15.60 -2.06 21.66
N PRO A 195 14.40 -2.62 21.90
CA PRO A 195 13.38 -1.99 22.71
C PRO A 195 13.81 -1.74 24.16
N VAL A 196 13.30 -0.65 24.72
CA VAL A 196 13.40 -0.30 26.14
C VAL A 196 12.07 -0.57 26.85
N THR A 197 10.96 -0.20 26.23
CA THR A 197 9.60 -0.53 26.70
C THR A 197 8.89 -1.32 25.62
N ILE A 198 8.18 -2.38 26.01
CA ILE A 198 7.36 -3.19 25.13
C ILE A 198 5.98 -3.36 25.76
N SER A 199 4.95 -3.16 24.97
CA SER A 199 3.55 -3.40 25.33
C SER A 199 2.75 -3.76 24.07
N ASP A 200 1.47 -4.04 24.24
CA ASP A 200 0.57 -4.36 23.13
C ASP A 200 0.35 -3.21 22.14
N SER A 201 0.51 -1.97 22.59
CA SER A 201 0.17 -0.79 21.80
C SER A 201 1.33 0.19 21.64
N LEU A 202 2.46 -0.07 22.29
CA LEU A 202 3.56 0.88 22.37
C LEU A 202 4.90 0.17 22.57
N ILE A 203 5.88 0.55 21.76
CA ILE A 203 7.30 0.19 21.90
C ILE A 203 8.11 1.48 21.95
N THR A 204 9.06 1.59 22.89
CA THR A 204 10.04 2.69 22.89
C THR A 204 11.44 2.15 22.74
N LEU A 205 12.31 2.89 22.07
CA LEU A 205 13.71 2.52 21.90
C LEU A 205 14.58 3.75 21.66
N ARG A 206 15.89 3.56 21.80
CA ARG A 206 16.89 4.53 21.38
C ARG A 206 17.59 4.00 20.13
N LEU A 207 17.66 4.82 19.08
CA LEU A 207 18.29 4.44 17.83
C LEU A 207 19.79 4.14 18.03
N PRO A 208 20.33 3.05 17.46
CA PRO A 208 21.73 2.68 17.61
C PRO A 208 22.68 3.61 16.86
N GLY A 209 23.99 3.46 17.10
CA GLY A 209 25.02 4.38 16.59
C GLY A 209 25.30 4.32 15.08
N ASN A 210 24.93 3.21 14.44
CA ASN A 210 25.31 2.85 13.07
C ASN A 210 24.14 2.93 12.08
N ILE A 211 23.21 3.86 12.28
CA ILE A 211 22.10 4.09 11.34
C ILE A 211 22.39 5.29 10.44
N THR A 212 22.43 5.04 9.13
CA THR A 212 22.66 6.09 8.13
C THR A 212 21.63 6.08 7.02
N THR A 213 21.01 4.94 6.73
CA THR A 213 20.06 4.79 5.63
C THR A 213 18.61 4.95 6.12
N PRO A 214 17.81 5.85 5.52
CA PRO A 214 16.38 5.92 5.77
C PRO A 214 15.68 4.64 5.30
N GLU A 215 15.04 3.92 6.21
CA GLU A 215 14.34 2.66 5.92
C GLU A 215 13.05 2.54 6.74
N GLN A 216 12.15 1.63 6.35
CA GLN A 216 10.99 1.27 7.19
C GLN A 216 11.44 0.44 8.39
N LEU A 217 10.64 0.47 9.46
CA LEU A 217 10.80 -0.47 10.56
C LEU A 217 10.09 -1.77 10.22
N PHE A 218 10.74 -2.89 10.49
CA PHE A 218 10.23 -4.24 10.33
C PHE A 218 10.13 -4.90 11.70
N LEU A 219 8.91 -5.24 12.09
CA LEU A 219 8.62 -5.99 13.30
C LEU A 219 8.17 -7.39 12.90
N THR A 220 8.89 -8.41 13.37
CA THR A 220 8.50 -9.81 13.19
C THR A 220 8.17 -10.38 14.56
N THR A 221 6.95 -10.89 14.71
CA THR A 221 6.47 -11.55 15.93
C THR A 221 5.98 -12.97 15.61
N ALA A 222 5.74 -13.76 16.64
CA ALA A 222 5.05 -15.05 16.49
C ALA A 222 3.68 -14.95 15.78
N ASP A 223 2.98 -13.81 15.90
CA ASP A 223 1.66 -13.57 15.27
C ASP A 223 1.75 -13.02 13.84
N GLY A 224 2.96 -12.74 13.35
CA GLY A 224 3.24 -12.27 11.99
C GLY A 224 4.11 -11.02 11.94
N GLU A 225 4.12 -10.39 10.77
CA GLU A 225 4.99 -9.27 10.43
C GLU A 225 4.22 -7.95 10.35
N ALA A 226 4.90 -6.85 10.73
CA ALA A 226 4.43 -5.49 10.56
C ALA A 226 5.54 -4.57 10.04
N LEU A 227 5.20 -3.70 9.10
CA LEU A 227 6.06 -2.62 8.62
C LEU A 227 5.56 -1.28 9.16
N SER A 228 6.46 -0.33 9.41
CA SER A 228 6.02 1.06 9.64
C SER A 228 5.38 1.62 8.37
N PRO A 229 4.30 2.42 8.46
CA PRO A 229 3.59 2.93 7.28
C PRO A 229 4.46 3.81 6.37
N ARG A 230 5.56 4.33 6.90
CA ARG A 230 6.52 5.19 6.20
C ARG A 230 7.94 4.85 6.61
N TYR A 231 8.88 5.23 5.75
CA TYR A 231 10.31 5.26 6.03
C TYR A 231 10.62 6.16 7.22
N HIS A 232 11.47 5.69 8.12
CA HIS A 232 12.04 6.50 9.18
C HIS A 232 13.25 7.26 8.65
N ASN A 233 13.20 8.59 8.67
CA ASN A 233 14.30 9.40 8.16
C ASN A 233 15.46 9.45 9.18
N THR A 234 16.54 8.71 8.90
CA THR A 234 17.77 8.72 9.71
C THR A 234 18.69 9.89 9.42
N GLU A 235 18.52 10.50 8.25
CA GLU A 235 19.30 11.63 7.75
C GLU A 235 18.55 12.93 8.02
N VAL A 236 18.06 13.12 9.25
CA VAL A 236 17.35 14.34 9.62
C VAL A 236 18.25 15.53 9.33
N THR A 237 17.82 16.34 8.36
CA THR A 237 18.41 17.62 8.00
C THR A 237 17.40 18.71 8.29
N HIS A 238 17.91 19.92 8.47
CA HIS A 238 17.11 21.13 8.38
C HIS A 238 17.37 21.75 7.00
N PRO A 239 16.38 22.42 6.38
CA PRO A 239 16.69 23.30 5.27
C PRO A 239 17.69 24.35 5.74
N ASN A 240 18.71 24.62 4.92
CA ASN A 240 19.56 25.79 5.15
C ASN A 240 18.68 27.03 5.03
N THR A 241 18.76 27.95 5.99
CA THR A 241 18.06 29.23 5.88
C THR A 241 18.61 29.98 4.69
N GLY A 242 17.74 30.32 3.73
CA GLY A 242 18.08 31.05 2.54
C GLY A 242 16.99 32.04 2.17
N PHE A 243 17.38 33.08 1.44
CA PHE A 243 16.46 33.99 0.78
C PHE A 243 16.34 33.54 -0.68
N SER A 244 15.13 33.18 -1.12
CA SER A 244 14.88 32.82 -2.52
C SER A 244 14.41 34.02 -3.34
N GLN A 245 13.37 34.71 -2.88
CA GLN A 245 12.79 35.88 -3.54
C GLN A 245 11.88 36.66 -2.60
N ASP A 246 11.60 37.92 -2.96
CA ASP A 246 10.51 38.70 -2.38
C ASP A 246 9.19 38.36 -3.08
N ILE A 247 8.15 38.08 -2.30
CA ILE A 247 6.79 37.85 -2.82
C ILE A 247 5.91 39.02 -2.40
N PRO A 248 5.49 39.89 -3.34
CA PRO A 248 4.57 40.98 -3.01
C PRO A 248 3.20 40.41 -2.65
N LEU A 249 2.68 40.80 -1.50
CA LEU A 249 1.32 40.47 -1.10
C LEU A 249 0.35 41.39 -1.84
N GLN A 250 -0.77 40.83 -2.31
CA GLN A 250 -1.81 41.62 -3.00
C GLN A 250 -2.61 42.53 -2.06
N ALA A 251 -2.45 42.35 -0.75
CA ALA A 251 -3.05 43.18 0.28
C ALA A 251 -2.53 44.64 0.22
N LEU A 252 -3.43 45.60 0.39
CA LEU A 252 -3.11 47.04 0.33
C LEU A 252 -2.32 47.49 1.56
N ASN A 253 -2.59 46.90 2.72
CA ASN A 253 -1.87 47.17 3.96
C ASN A 253 -1.66 45.85 4.72
N PRO A 254 -0.73 44.98 4.28
CA PRO A 254 -0.69 43.61 4.76
C PRO A 254 -0.39 43.52 6.25
N LEU A 255 0.66 44.16 6.75
CA LEU A 255 1.18 43.96 8.13
C LEU A 255 1.11 42.47 8.54
N PRO A 256 1.90 41.61 7.89
CA PRO A 256 1.82 40.16 8.08
C PRO A 256 2.21 39.79 9.52
N THR A 257 1.38 38.98 10.17
CA THR A 257 1.58 38.59 11.59
C THR A 257 1.64 37.10 11.81
N GLY A 258 1.22 36.30 10.84
CA GLY A 258 1.21 34.85 10.92
C GLY A 258 1.31 34.23 9.55
N LEU A 259 1.90 33.05 9.52
CA LEU A 259 2.04 32.20 8.34
C LEU A 259 1.49 30.81 8.67
N ALA A 260 0.77 30.22 7.73
CA ALA A 260 0.39 28.82 7.76
C ALA A 260 0.71 28.19 6.41
N VAL A 261 1.41 27.07 6.41
CA VAL A 261 1.71 26.31 5.19
C VAL A 261 0.68 25.21 5.07
N SER A 262 0.15 24.98 3.87
CA SER A 262 -0.74 23.87 3.58
C SER A 262 -0.03 22.54 3.87
N VAL A 263 -0.80 21.51 4.21
CA VAL A 263 -0.25 20.18 4.54
C VAL A 263 0.60 19.61 3.39
N ASN A 264 0.22 19.90 2.15
CA ASN A 264 0.95 19.49 0.95
C ASN A 264 2.12 20.44 0.57
N GLY A 265 2.36 21.51 1.35
CA GLY A 265 3.46 22.44 1.13
C GLY A 265 3.32 23.37 -0.07
N ARG A 266 2.20 23.33 -0.82
CA ARG A 266 1.96 24.07 -2.08
C ARG A 266 1.38 25.47 -1.90
N ARG A 267 0.86 25.77 -0.71
CA ARG A 267 0.27 27.07 -0.41
C ARG A 267 0.78 27.58 0.92
N THR A 268 1.16 28.84 0.96
CA THR A 268 1.39 29.56 2.22
C THR A 268 0.33 30.64 2.36
N PHE A 269 -0.38 30.62 3.48
CA PHE A 269 -1.37 31.62 3.85
C PHE A 269 -0.74 32.64 4.79
N VAL A 270 -0.95 33.92 4.49
CA VAL A 270 -0.41 35.03 5.26
C VAL A 270 -1.56 35.81 5.89
N ALA A 271 -1.59 35.88 7.22
CA ALA A 271 -2.57 36.67 7.94
C ALA A 271 -2.17 38.15 7.95
N ASN A 272 -2.94 38.97 7.23
CA ASN A 272 -2.67 40.38 7.03
C ASN A 272 -3.40 41.21 8.09
N ARG A 273 -2.72 41.58 9.18
CA ARG A 273 -3.36 42.31 10.28
C ARG A 273 -3.80 43.72 9.87
N GLY A 274 -3.10 44.35 8.94
CA GLY A 274 -3.28 45.76 8.64
C GLY A 274 -4.56 46.06 7.87
N ASP A 275 -5.07 45.09 7.11
CA ASP A 275 -6.34 45.18 6.40
C ASP A 275 -7.35 44.07 6.75
N GLY A 276 -6.95 43.11 7.60
CA GLY A 276 -7.82 42.02 8.04
C GLY A 276 -8.05 40.93 6.99
N THR A 277 -7.19 40.86 5.97
CA THR A 277 -7.30 39.88 4.88
C THR A 277 -6.36 38.68 5.07
N VAL A 278 -6.49 37.67 4.19
CA VAL A 278 -5.54 36.56 4.08
C VAL A 278 -5.01 36.51 2.65
N SER A 279 -3.69 36.61 2.48
CA SER A 279 -3.06 36.38 1.18
C SER A 279 -2.68 34.91 1.02
N MET A 280 -2.85 34.37 -0.18
CA MET A 280 -2.41 33.01 -0.54
C MET A 280 -1.24 33.10 -1.50
N ILE A 281 -0.13 32.46 -1.14
CA ILE A 281 1.08 32.34 -1.94
C ILE A 281 1.16 30.91 -2.47
N ASN A 282 1.29 30.73 -3.78
CA ASN A 282 1.63 29.44 -4.37
C ASN A 282 3.15 29.23 -4.24
N THR A 283 3.56 28.11 -3.64
CA THR A 283 4.96 27.75 -3.37
C THR A 283 5.51 26.73 -4.36
N GLU A 284 4.71 26.31 -5.34
CA GLU A 284 5.21 25.68 -6.56
C GLU A 284 5.91 26.74 -7.41
N MET A 285 7.22 26.87 -7.20
CA MET A 285 8.12 27.66 -8.05
C MET A 285 8.74 26.77 -9.12
#